data_AF-A0A4Y2CLM4-F1
#
_entry.id   AF-A0A4Y2CLM4-F1
#
_cell.length_a   1.000
_cell.length_b   1.000
_cell.length_c   1.000
_cell.angle_alpha   90.00
_cell.angle_beta   90.00
_cell.angle_gamma   90.00
#
_symmetry.space_group_name_H-M   'P 1'
#
loop_
_entity.id
_entity.type
_entity.pdbx_description
1 polymer ?
#
loop_
_entity_poly.entity_id
_entity_poly.type
_entity_poly.pdbx_seq_one_letter_code
_entity_poly.pdbx_strand_id
1 'polypeptide(L)'
;MTLCTFKFSSMDPVIQETLVETMNVVRSEYESQKKLSDGTLSMLSFLFDFTAAQALDLIDNRCVLHITSPSGRELYKVQKSATEFHICLKNSNYCTCPSFIFHVLKKEQFMGETFL
;
A
#
# COMPACT_ATOMS: atom_id res chain seq x y z
N MET A 1 9.23 -1.51 -0.43
CA MET A 1 8.96 -2.64 0.48
C MET A 1 8.09 -2.24 1.70
N THR A 2 7.18 -1.26 1.55
CA THR A 2 6.51 -0.63 2.72
C THR A 2 5.00 -0.37 2.52
N LEU A 3 4.41 -0.78 1.39
CA LEU A 3 2.98 -0.58 1.12
C LEU A 3 2.03 -1.27 2.13
N CYS A 4 2.53 -2.18 2.96
CA CYS A 4 1.72 -3.02 3.84
C CYS A 4 1.83 -2.65 5.33
N THR A 5 2.59 -1.61 5.71
CA THR A 5 2.64 -1.13 7.11
C THR A 5 1.63 -0.01 7.38
N PHE A 6 0.85 0.42 6.38
CA PHE A 6 -0.24 1.37 6.60
C PHE A 6 -1.39 0.68 7.33
N LYS A 7 -1.32 0.77 8.66
CA LYS A 7 -2.43 0.49 9.55
C LYS A 7 -3.47 1.61 9.35
N PHE A 8 -4.33 1.45 8.35
CA PHE A 8 -5.53 2.29 8.15
C PHE A 8 -6.41 2.37 9.41
N SER A 9 -6.25 1.43 10.35
CA SER A 9 -7.06 1.29 11.55
C SER A 9 -6.73 2.26 12.71
N SER A 10 -5.85 3.25 12.52
CA SER A 10 -5.64 4.32 13.51
C SER A 10 -5.35 5.70 12.88
N MET A 11 -5.95 5.99 11.73
CA MET A 11 -5.87 7.33 11.11
C MET A 11 -6.96 8.22 11.70
N ASP A 12 -6.59 9.45 12.08
CA ASP A 12 -7.55 10.49 12.46
C ASP A 12 -8.59 10.67 11.33
N PRO A 13 -9.90 10.78 11.63
CA PRO A 13 -10.94 10.97 10.62
C PRO A 13 -10.63 12.09 9.62
N VAL A 14 -9.95 13.16 10.05
CA VAL A 14 -9.52 14.26 9.17
C VAL A 14 -8.51 13.79 8.12
N ILE A 15 -7.59 12.90 8.52
CA ILE A 15 -6.59 12.33 7.61
C ILE A 15 -7.25 11.36 6.64
N GLN A 16 -8.30 10.65 7.07
CA GLN A 16 -9.04 9.73 6.18
C GLN A 16 -9.80 10.48 5.07
N GLU A 17 -10.42 11.61 5.40
CA GLU A 17 -11.09 12.47 4.41
C GLU A 17 -10.08 13.04 3.41
N THR A 18 -8.99 13.64 3.93
CA THR A 18 -7.89 14.18 3.12
C THR A 18 -7.31 13.13 2.17
N LEU A 19 -7.20 11.88 2.64
CA LEU A 19 -6.72 10.78 1.82
C LEU A 19 -7.66 10.46 0.65
N VAL A 20 -8.96 10.39 0.90
CA VAL A 20 -9.94 10.10 -0.17
C VAL A 20 -9.91 11.19 -1.24
N GLU A 21 -9.86 12.45 -0.82
CA GLU A 21 -9.73 13.60 -1.73
C GLU A 21 -8.44 13.52 -2.55
N THR A 22 -7.30 13.28 -1.88
CA THR A 22 -5.99 13.16 -2.55
C THR A 22 -6.02 12.04 -3.60
N MET A 23 -6.60 10.89 -3.28
CA MET A 23 -6.70 9.76 -4.22
C MET A 23 -7.60 10.07 -5.42
N ASN A 24 -8.64 10.90 -5.26
CA ASN A 24 -9.48 11.36 -6.37
C ASN A 24 -8.72 12.32 -7.29
N VAL A 25 -7.91 13.24 -6.73
CA VAL A 25 -7.05 14.14 -7.51
C VAL A 25 -6.02 13.33 -8.30
N VAL A 26 -5.33 12.39 -7.66
CA VAL A 26 -4.38 11.48 -8.31
C VAL A 26 -5.01 10.77 -9.50
N ARG A 27 -6.22 10.24 -9.34
CA ARG A 27 -6.94 9.58 -10.44
C ARG A 27 -7.21 10.55 -11.59
N SER A 28 -7.76 11.73 -11.29
CA SER A 28 -8.14 12.72 -12.30
C SER A 28 -6.94 13.26 -13.09
N GLU A 29 -5.84 13.60 -12.40
CA GLU A 29 -4.60 14.06 -13.03
C GLU A 29 -3.98 12.95 -13.89
N TYR A 30 -3.88 11.73 -13.35
CA TYR A 30 -3.27 10.64 -14.08
C TYR A 30 -4.09 10.20 -15.30
N GLU A 31 -5.43 10.23 -15.21
CA GLU A 31 -6.30 9.94 -16.36
C GLU A 31 -6.14 10.95 -17.48
N SER A 32 -6.03 12.24 -17.14
CA SER A 32 -5.95 13.35 -18.10
C SER A 32 -4.55 13.55 -18.70
N GLN A 33 -3.50 13.50 -17.88
CA GLN A 33 -2.14 13.88 -18.28
C GLN A 33 -1.16 12.70 -18.33
N LYS A 34 -1.55 11.52 -17.82
CA LYS A 34 -0.66 10.36 -17.61
C LYS A 34 0.57 10.68 -16.75
N LYS A 35 0.48 11.75 -15.95
CA LYS A 35 1.51 12.26 -15.03
C LYS A 35 0.82 12.86 -13.82
N LEU A 36 1.54 12.90 -12.71
CA LEU A 36 1.10 13.57 -11.48
C LEU A 36 1.86 14.90 -11.35
N SER A 37 1.20 15.92 -10.83
CA SER A 37 1.84 17.20 -10.54
C SER A 37 2.72 17.12 -9.28
N ASP A 38 3.71 18.00 -9.17
CA ASP A 38 4.58 18.07 -7.97
C ASP A 38 3.77 18.36 -6.69
N GLY A 39 2.65 19.10 -6.82
CA GLY A 39 1.70 19.33 -5.73
C GLY A 39 1.07 18.02 -5.25
N THR A 40 0.57 17.20 -6.17
CA THR A 40 -0.01 15.88 -5.86
C THR A 40 1.03 14.92 -5.26
N LEU A 41 2.26 14.92 -5.79
CA LEU A 41 3.37 14.13 -5.24
C LEU A 41 3.75 14.58 -3.82
N SER A 42 3.69 15.88 -3.55
CA SER A 42 3.93 16.44 -2.21
C SER A 42 2.83 16.02 -1.24
N MET A 43 1.56 16.03 -1.65
CA MET A 43 0.43 15.55 -0.84
C MET A 43 0.53 14.06 -0.52
N LEU A 44 0.89 13.24 -1.51
CA LEU A 44 1.12 11.82 -1.30
C LEU A 44 2.28 11.56 -0.33
N SER A 45 3.36 12.33 -0.45
CA SER A 45 4.51 12.24 0.47
C SER A 45 4.14 12.70 1.88
N PHE A 46 3.25 13.66 2.03
CA PHE A 46 2.75 14.08 3.35
C PHE A 46 1.90 12.99 4.02
N LEU A 47 1.06 12.29 3.26
CA LEU A 47 0.17 11.25 3.79
C LEU A 47 0.87 9.92 4.06
N PHE A 48 1.86 9.58 3.23
CA PHE A 48 2.49 8.25 3.23
C PHE A 48 4.00 8.27 3.51
N ASP A 49 4.56 9.44 3.83
CA ASP A 49 6.00 9.65 3.99
C ASP A 49 6.79 9.06 2.80
N PHE A 50 7.94 8.46 3.11
CA PHE A 50 8.79 7.75 2.14
C PHE A 50 8.11 6.53 1.48
N THR A 51 6.96 6.07 2.00
CA THR A 51 6.23 4.95 1.39
C THR A 51 5.60 5.35 0.05
N ALA A 52 5.21 6.62 -0.13
CA ALA A 52 4.67 7.12 -1.40
C ALA A 52 5.67 6.93 -2.54
N ALA A 53 6.90 7.41 -2.37
CA ALA A 53 7.95 7.31 -3.39
C ALA A 53 8.22 5.84 -3.77
N GLN A 54 8.39 4.96 -2.78
CA GLN A 54 8.60 3.54 -3.05
C GLN A 54 7.43 2.86 -3.77
N ALA A 55 6.20 3.29 -3.50
CA ALA A 55 5.02 2.76 -4.17
C ALA A 55 4.97 3.20 -5.64
N LEU A 56 5.28 4.47 -5.90
CA LEU A 56 5.36 5.01 -7.26
C LEU A 56 6.48 4.34 -8.05
N ASP A 57 7.66 4.13 -7.45
CA ASP A 57 8.76 3.41 -8.10
C ASP A 57 8.35 2.00 -8.55
N LEU A 58 7.55 1.29 -7.76
CA LEU A 58 7.05 -0.04 -8.12
C LEU A 58 6.09 0.01 -9.32
N ILE A 59 5.29 1.07 -9.43
CA ILE A 59 4.35 1.27 -10.53
C ILE A 59 5.12 1.65 -11.80
N ASP A 60 6.04 2.61 -11.70
CA ASP A 60 6.83 3.13 -12.81
C ASP A 60 7.71 2.03 -13.43
N ASN A 61 8.30 1.17 -12.60
CA ASN A 61 9.10 0.03 -13.03
C ASN A 61 8.27 -1.21 -13.40
N ARG A 62 6.93 -1.11 -13.41
CA ARG A 62 6.00 -2.21 -13.72
C ARG A 62 6.22 -3.47 -12.88
N CYS A 63 6.61 -3.28 -11.62
CA CYS A 63 6.84 -4.36 -10.67
C CYS A 63 5.54 -4.89 -10.05
N VAL A 64 4.36 -4.33 -10.38
CA VAL A 64 3.06 -4.74 -9.83
C VAL A 64 2.21 -5.40 -10.92
N LEU A 65 1.71 -6.59 -10.62
CA LEU A 65 0.78 -7.33 -11.47
C LEU A 65 -0.52 -7.60 -10.73
N HIS A 66 -1.64 -7.11 -11.28
CA HIS A 66 -2.99 -7.42 -10.78
C HIS A 66 -3.47 -8.73 -11.41
N ILE A 67 -3.85 -9.68 -10.57
CA ILE A 67 -4.33 -11.00 -10.97
C ILE A 67 -5.76 -11.15 -10.47
N THR A 68 -6.67 -11.44 -11.39
CA THR A 68 -8.09 -11.69 -11.10
C THR A 68 -8.45 -13.13 -11.46
N SER A 69 -9.27 -13.76 -10.64
CA SER A 69 -9.87 -15.07 -10.93
C SER A 69 -11.27 -14.89 -11.54
N PRO A 70 -11.76 -15.87 -12.32
CA PRO A 70 -13.15 -15.90 -12.77
C PRO A 70 -14.18 -15.88 -11.64
N SER A 71 -13.78 -16.28 -10.42
CA SER A 71 -14.61 -16.21 -9.21
C SER A 71 -14.65 -14.83 -8.56
N GLY A 72 -13.98 -13.82 -9.14
CA GLY A 72 -13.94 -12.44 -8.61
C GLY A 72 -12.93 -12.23 -7.48
N ARG A 73 -12.07 -13.21 -7.17
CA ARG A 73 -10.96 -13.01 -6.24
C ARG A 73 -9.86 -12.23 -6.95
N GLU A 74 -9.30 -11.24 -6.26
CA GLU A 74 -8.20 -10.44 -6.77
C GLU A 74 -7.00 -10.47 -5.83
N LEU A 75 -5.80 -10.45 -6.42
CA LEU A 75 -4.54 -10.29 -5.72
C LEU A 75 -3.58 -9.42 -6.52
N TYR A 76 -2.62 -8.82 -5.83
CA TYR A 76 -1.54 -8.08 -6.44
C TYR A 76 -0.24 -8.81 -6.17
N LYS A 77 0.49 -9.16 -7.23
CA LYS A 77 1.84 -9.70 -7.15
C LYS A 77 2.84 -8.56 -7.33
N VAL A 78 3.66 -8.33 -6.32
CA VAL A 78 4.68 -7.27 -6.32
C VAL A 78 6.05 -7.92 -6.47
N GLN A 79 6.69 -7.72 -7.60
CA GLN A 79 8.01 -8.26 -7.91
C GLN A 79 9.08 -7.49 -7.15
N LYS A 80 9.98 -8.22 -6.48
CA LYS A 80 11.16 -7.67 -5.80
C LYS A 80 12.45 -8.02 -6.54
N SER A 81 12.52 -9.21 -7.14
CA SER A 81 13.62 -9.66 -7.98
C SER A 81 13.11 -10.62 -9.06
N ALA A 82 14.00 -11.20 -9.87
CA ALA A 82 13.62 -12.17 -10.90
C ALA A 82 12.88 -13.40 -10.33
N THR A 83 13.22 -13.82 -9.11
CA THR A 83 12.68 -15.03 -8.48
C THR A 83 11.85 -14.75 -7.22
N GLU A 84 11.94 -13.54 -6.65
CA GLU A 84 11.27 -13.16 -5.42
C GLU A 84 10.12 -12.18 -5.68
N PHE A 85 8.95 -12.46 -5.10
CA PHE A 85 7.78 -11.60 -5.16
C PHE A 85 6.99 -11.65 -3.85
N HIS A 86 6.22 -10.60 -3.62
CA HIS A 86 5.24 -10.54 -2.54
C HIS A 86 3.82 -10.64 -3.11
N ILE A 87 2.91 -11.20 -2.31
CA ILE A 87 1.49 -11.29 -2.63
C ILE A 87 0.76 -10.35 -1.68
N CYS A 88 -0.05 -9.45 -2.23
CA CYS A 88 -0.94 -8.56 -1.50
C CYS A 88 -2.40 -8.94 -1.81
N LEU A 89 -3.15 -9.25 -0.76
CA LEU A 89 -4.58 -9.55 -0.81
C LEU A 89 -5.34 -8.34 -0.29
N LYS A 90 -5.93 -7.57 -1.21
CA LYS A 90 -6.65 -6.32 -0.88
C LYS A 90 -7.79 -6.55 0.09
N ASN A 91 -8.59 -7.60 -0.12
CA ASN A 91 -9.80 -7.85 0.67
C ASN A 91 -9.53 -8.30 2.12
N SER A 92 -8.32 -8.81 2.40
CA SER A 92 -7.92 -9.27 3.74
C SER A 92 -6.83 -8.41 4.37
N ASN A 93 -6.46 -7.28 3.75
CA ASN A 93 -5.33 -6.44 4.18
C ASN A 93 -4.07 -7.26 4.48
N TYR A 94 -3.80 -8.30 3.69
CA TYR A 94 -2.72 -9.25 3.92
C TYR A 94 -1.61 -9.07 2.89
N CYS A 95 -0.37 -9.27 3.34
CA CYS A 95 0.81 -9.09 2.52
C CYS A 95 1.93 -10.03 2.95
N THR A 96 2.58 -10.71 2.01
CA THR A 96 3.69 -11.64 2.32
C THR A 96 5.04 -10.95 2.52
N CYS A 97 5.08 -9.61 2.57
CA CYS A 97 6.33 -8.90 2.73
C CYS A 97 6.87 -9.01 4.18
N PRO A 98 8.20 -9.03 4.37
CA PRO A 98 8.81 -9.08 5.71
C PRO A 98 8.30 -7.98 6.64
N SER A 99 8.06 -6.77 6.11
CA SER A 99 7.53 -5.64 6.87
C SER A 99 6.17 -5.96 7.48
N PHE A 100 5.24 -6.54 6.71
CA PHE A 100 3.92 -6.91 7.23
C PHE A 100 4.00 -8.03 8.27
N ILE A 101 4.76 -9.08 7.98
CA ILE A 101 4.95 -10.21 8.89
C ILE A 101 5.51 -9.74 10.23
N PHE A 102 6.50 -8.84 10.21
CA PHE A 102 7.10 -8.31 11.43
C PHE A 102 6.15 -7.36 12.18
N HIS A 103 5.50 -6.42 11.49
CA HIS A 103 4.71 -5.38 12.17
C HIS A 103 3.32 -5.83 12.61
N VAL A 104 2.71 -6.78 11.89
CA VAL A 104 1.33 -7.22 12.14
C VAL A 104 1.33 -8.57 12.84
N LEU A 105 1.97 -9.59 12.27
CA LEU A 105 1.90 -10.94 12.85
C LEU A 105 2.70 -11.08 14.15
N LYS A 106 3.91 -10.51 14.23
CA LYS A 106 4.67 -10.57 15.50
C LYS A 106 4.10 -9.65 16.57
N LYS A 107 3.48 -8.53 16.21
CA LYS A 107 2.85 -7.63 17.19
C LYS A 107 1.66 -8.28 17.91
N GLU A 108 0.90 -9.13 17.23
CA GLU A 108 -0.17 -9.91 17.89
C GLU A 108 0.37 -11.01 18.81
N GLN A 109 1.52 -11.61 18.48
CA GLN A 109 2.16 -12.59 19.36
C GLN A 109 2.66 -11.97 20.67
N PHE A 110 3.21 -10.75 20.64
CA PHE A 110 3.67 -10.05 21.84
C PHE A 110 2.55 -9.39 22.67
N MET A 111 1.33 -9.28 22.15
CA MET A 111 0.17 -8.80 22.93
C MET A 111 -0.52 -9.93 23.73
N GLY A 112 -0.08 -11.19 23.57
CA GLY A 112 -0.58 -12.35 24.30
C GLY A 112 0.25 -12.80 25.52
N GLU A 113 1.41 -12.19 25.77
CA GLU A 113 2.38 -12.66 26.80
C GLU A 113 2.61 -11.67 27.96
N THR A 114 1.59 -10.91 28.38
CA THR A 114 1.65 -10.07 29.61
C THR A 114 0.57 -10.37 30.64
N PHE A 115 0.03 -11.60 30.65
CA PHE A 115 -0.75 -12.11 31.79
C PHE A 115 -0.23 -13.48 32.22
N LEU A 116 0.95 -13.50 32.85
CA LEU A 116 1.35 -14.54 33.79
C LEU A 116 1.93 -13.87 35.04
#